data_AF-A0A519VRI0-F1
#
_entry.id   AF-A0A519VRI0-F1
#
_cell.length_a   1.000
_cell.length_b   1.000
_cell.length_c   1.000
_cell.angle_alpha   90.00
_cell.angle_beta   90.00
_cell.angle_gamma   90.00
#
_symmetry.space_group_name_H-M   'P 1'
#
loop_
_entity.id
_entity.type
_entity.pdbx_description
1 polymer ?
#
loop_
_entity_poly.entity_id
_entity_poly.type
_entity_poly.pdbx_seq_one_letter_code
_entity_poly.pdbx_strand_id
1 'polypeptide(L)'
;FWLGKAEATRSLLTGKLYNPEEAFKVGLVDELVKNESLLTAAERKIKKFMELESNTWSQSKLNIREELIAAVSADQSASLEKMLAQWWSPATRHILKTIIESLQRK
;
A
#
# COMPACT_ATOMS: atom_id res chain seq x y z
N PHE A 1 6.59 5.67 -7.58
CA PHE A 1 5.70 5.54 -8.75
C PHE A 1 4.35 6.22 -8.48
N TRP A 2 3.60 5.86 -7.42
CA TRP A 2 2.32 6.55 -7.07
C TRP A 2 2.48 7.83 -6.24
N LEU A 3 3.11 7.76 -5.06
CA LEU A 3 3.30 8.92 -4.19
C LEU A 3 4.54 9.78 -4.54
N GLY A 4 5.31 9.36 -5.55
CA GLY A 4 6.68 9.85 -5.76
C GLY A 4 7.67 9.37 -4.68
N LYS A 5 8.97 9.41 -4.99
CA LYS A 5 10.02 8.88 -4.08
C LYS A 5 10.09 9.66 -2.77
N ALA A 6 10.01 10.99 -2.84
CA ALA A 6 10.15 11.86 -1.67
C ALA A 6 9.04 11.65 -0.63
N GLU A 7 7.77 11.64 -1.05
CA GLU A 7 6.65 11.45 -0.13
C GLU A 7 6.62 10.01 0.41
N ALA A 8 6.87 9.01 -0.43
CA ALA A 8 6.97 7.63 0.02
C ALA A 8 8.05 7.45 1.10
N THR A 9 9.26 7.98 0.89
CA THR A 9 10.35 7.86 1.87
C THR A 9 10.03 8.58 3.18
N ARG A 10 9.53 9.82 3.15
CA ARG A 10 9.14 10.54 4.37
C ARG A 10 8.08 9.77 5.16
N SER A 11 7.04 9.30 4.47
CA SER A 11 5.93 8.58 5.10
C SER A 11 6.38 7.30 5.80
N LEU A 12 7.24 6.52 5.14
CA LEU A 12 7.76 5.26 5.68
C LEU A 12 8.66 5.50 6.90
N LEU A 13 9.47 6.56 6.89
CA LEU A 13 10.38 6.88 7.99
C LEU A 13 9.67 7.48 9.20
N THR A 14 8.59 8.24 8.99
CA THR A 14 7.84 8.88 10.09
C THR A 14 6.66 8.05 10.58
N GLY A 15 6.33 6.93 9.93
CA GLY A 15 5.14 6.13 10.24
C GLY A 15 3.84 6.93 10.05
N LYS A 16 3.77 7.79 9.02
CA LYS A 16 2.64 8.71 8.81
C LYS A 16 1.35 7.94 8.55
N LEU A 17 0.31 8.24 9.32
CA LEU A 17 -1.07 7.82 9.05
C LEU A 17 -1.79 8.95 8.34
N TYR A 18 -2.25 8.69 7.11
CA TYR A 18 -2.99 9.64 6.30
C TYR A 18 -4.47 9.65 6.68
N ASN A 19 -5.03 10.85 6.87
CA ASN A 19 -6.48 11.00 6.79
C ASN A 19 -6.95 10.94 5.31
N PRO A 20 -8.26 10.79 5.03
CA PRO A 20 -8.76 10.66 3.67
C PRO A 20 -8.36 11.82 2.74
N GLU A 21 -8.46 13.05 3.20
CA GLU A 21 -8.13 14.25 2.44
C GLU A 21 -6.64 14.32 2.07
N GLU A 22 -5.76 13.97 3.02
CA GLU A 22 -4.33 13.90 2.80
C GLU A 22 -3.98 12.76 1.83
N ALA A 23 -4.58 11.58 2.00
CA ALA A 23 -4.38 10.42 1.13
C ALA A 23 -4.75 10.76 -0.32
N PHE A 24 -5.87 11.47 -0.52
CA PHE A 24 -6.28 11.93 -1.85
C PHE A 24 -5.29 12.94 -2.41
N LYS A 25 -4.88 13.93 -1.60
CA LYS A 25 -3.92 14.97 -2.00
C LYS A 25 -2.57 14.40 -2.46
N VAL A 26 -2.08 13.34 -1.82
CA VAL A 26 -0.79 12.71 -2.19
C VAL A 26 -0.91 11.64 -3.28
N GLY A 27 -2.14 11.35 -3.75
CA GLY A 27 -2.38 10.32 -4.76
C GLY A 27 -2.31 8.88 -4.23
N LEU A 28 -2.54 8.69 -2.92
CA LEU A 28 -2.69 7.36 -2.32
C LEU A 28 -4.06 6.75 -2.64
N VAL A 29 -5.08 7.60 -2.80
CA VAL A 29 -6.43 7.20 -3.23
C VAL A 29 -6.91 8.09 -4.37
N ASP A 30 -7.70 7.53 -5.28
CA ASP A 30 -8.13 8.22 -6.51
C ASP A 30 -9.44 9.00 -6.37
N GLU A 31 -10.22 8.80 -5.30
CA GLU A 31 -11.51 9.47 -5.07
C GLU A 31 -11.89 9.44 -3.60
N LEU A 32 -12.54 10.51 -3.13
CA LEU A 32 -13.20 10.56 -1.83
C LEU A 32 -14.71 10.58 -2.01
N VAL A 33 -15.40 9.78 -1.22
CA VAL A 33 -16.85 9.66 -1.21
C VAL A 33 -17.37 9.61 0.21
N LYS A 34 -18.66 9.88 0.39
CA LYS A 34 -19.34 9.66 1.66
C LYS A 34 -19.30 8.17 2.01
N ASN A 35 -19.16 7.87 3.29
CA ASN A 35 -19.02 6.50 3.78
C ASN A 35 -20.20 5.61 3.33
N GLU A 36 -21.41 6.14 3.39
CA GLU A 36 -22.64 5.42 3.03
C GLU A 36 -22.72 5.06 1.54
N SER A 37 -21.93 5.73 0.70
CA SER A 37 -21.91 5.54 -0.76
C SER A 37 -20.67 4.79 -1.26
N LEU A 38 -19.77 4.36 -0.36
CA LEU A 38 -18.46 3.79 -0.73
C LEU A 38 -18.60 2.60 -1.68
N LEU A 39 -19.43 1.62 -1.32
CA LEU A 39 -19.64 0.42 -2.14
C LEU A 39 -20.29 0.76 -3.47
N THR A 40 -21.31 1.62 -3.48
CA THR A 40 -21.98 2.06 -4.71
C THR A 40 -21.02 2.75 -5.66
N ALA A 41 -20.14 3.62 -5.14
CA ALA A 41 -19.13 4.30 -5.95
C ALA A 41 -18.08 3.33 -6.52
N ALA A 42 -17.62 2.37 -5.70
CA ALA A 42 -16.68 1.33 -6.11
C ALA A 42 -17.28 0.40 -7.19
N GLU A 43 -18.53 -0.03 -7.02
CA GLU A 43 -19.25 -0.85 -7.99
C GLU A 43 -19.44 -0.13 -9.33
N ARG A 44 -19.82 1.15 -9.28
CA ARG A 44 -19.92 1.98 -10.49
C ARG A 44 -18.58 2.07 -11.22
N LYS A 45 -17.46 2.20 -10.49
CA LYS A 45 -16.12 2.24 -11.07
C LYS A 45 -15.72 0.92 -11.71
N ILE A 46 -15.92 -0.21 -11.04
CA ILE A 46 -15.53 -1.51 -11.60
C ILE A 46 -16.38 -1.86 -12.83
N LYS A 47 -17.68 -1.54 -12.85
CA LYS A 47 -18.55 -1.73 -14.03
C LYS A 47 -18.00 -1.03 -15.26
N LYS A 48 -17.51 0.21 -15.14
CA LYS A 48 -16.86 0.93 -16.24
C LYS A 48 -15.61 0.23 -16.77
N PHE A 49 -14.80 -0.37 -15.88
CA PHE A 49 -13.62 -1.13 -16.32
C PHE A 49 -13.99 -2.47 -16.95
N MET A 50 -15.11 -3.08 -16.54
CA MET A 50 -15.60 -4.34 -17.11
C MET A 50 -16.19 -4.17 -18.52
N GLU A 51 -16.56 -2.96 -18.91
CA GLU A 51 -16.97 -2.64 -20.28
C GLU A 51 -15.79 -2.62 -21.27
N LEU A 52 -14.55 -2.55 -20.77
CA LEU A 52 -13.34 -2.55 -21.60
C LEU A 52 -13.02 -3.97 -22.10
N GLU A 53 -12.39 -4.05 -23.27
CA GLU A 53 -11.94 -5.33 -23.82
C GLU A 53 -10.90 -5.97 -22.88
N SER A 54 -11.20 -7.19 -22.44
CA SER A 54 -10.55 -7.81 -21.28
C SER A 54 -9.09 -8.12 -21.53
N ASN A 55 -8.73 -8.59 -22.74
CA ASN A 55 -7.36 -8.94 -23.08
C ASN A 55 -6.49 -7.69 -23.16
N THR A 56 -6.91 -6.68 -23.93
CA THR A 56 -6.20 -5.41 -24.11
C THR A 56 -5.99 -4.71 -22.78
N TRP A 57 -7.02 -4.66 -21.94
CA TRP A 57 -6.93 -4.06 -20.61
C TRP A 57 -5.94 -4.82 -19.70
N SER A 58 -6.02 -6.15 -19.70
CA SER A 58 -5.13 -6.99 -18.89
C SER A 58 -3.68 -6.88 -19.33
N GLN A 59 -3.41 -6.92 -20.64
CA GLN A 59 -2.06 -6.74 -21.19
C GLN A 59 -1.51 -5.35 -20.87
N SER A 60 -2.31 -4.30 -21.07
CA SER A 60 -1.90 -2.93 -20.72
C SER A 60 -1.54 -2.81 -19.23
N LYS A 61 -2.35 -3.45 -18.36
CA LYS A 61 -2.13 -3.46 -16.92
C LYS A 61 -0.84 -4.18 -16.51
N LEU A 62 -0.48 -5.26 -17.21
CA LEU A 62 0.76 -6.01 -17.01
C LEU A 62 1.96 -5.19 -17.49
N ASN A 63 1.89 -4.63 -18.70
CA ASN A 63 2.96 -3.81 -19.27
C ASN A 63 3.32 -2.62 -18.36
N ILE A 64 2.30 -1.90 -17.85
CA ILE A 64 2.52 -0.78 -16.91
C ILE A 64 3.20 -1.24 -15.61
N ARG A 65 3.02 -2.51 -15.21
CA ARG A 65 3.56 -3.07 -13.96
C ARG A 65 4.81 -3.91 -14.15
N GLU A 66 5.33 -4.04 -15.36
CA GLU A 66 6.41 -4.97 -15.69
C GLU A 66 7.62 -4.80 -14.75
N GLU A 67 8.11 -3.57 -14.59
CA GLU A 67 9.25 -3.27 -13.70
C GLU A 67 8.95 -3.63 -12.23
N LEU A 68 7.72 -3.36 -11.77
CA LEU A 68 7.31 -3.67 -10.41
C LEU A 68 7.21 -5.19 -10.19
N ILE A 69 6.65 -5.92 -11.16
CA ILE A 69 6.57 -7.38 -11.13
C ILE A 69 7.99 -7.96 -11.07
N ALA A 70 8.90 -7.50 -11.93
CA ALA A 70 10.29 -7.93 -11.92
C ALA A 70 10.96 -7.67 -10.56
N ALA A 71 10.76 -6.48 -9.97
CA ALA A 71 11.33 -6.13 -8.67
C ALA A 71 10.80 -6.98 -7.51
N VAL A 72 9.49 -7.28 -7.50
CA VAL A 72 8.87 -8.08 -6.42
C VAL A 72 9.10 -9.58 -6.61
N SER A 73 9.22 -10.06 -7.85
CA SER A 73 9.50 -11.47 -8.16
C SER A 73 10.98 -11.84 -8.07
N ALA A 74 11.88 -10.86 -7.98
CA ALA A 74 13.30 -11.11 -7.76
C ALA A 74 13.55 -11.84 -6.43
N ASP A 75 14.66 -12.56 -6.33
CA ASP A 75 15.06 -13.16 -5.05
C ASP A 75 15.34 -12.06 -4.01
N GLN A 76 14.55 -12.07 -2.93
CA GLN A 76 14.65 -11.13 -1.82
C GLN A 76 15.29 -11.76 -0.58
N SER A 77 15.82 -12.99 -0.66
CA SER A 77 16.32 -13.75 0.50
C SER A 77 17.33 -12.96 1.32
N ALA A 78 18.31 -12.31 0.66
CA ALA A 78 19.31 -11.50 1.36
C ALA A 78 18.73 -10.26 2.08
N SER A 79 17.67 -9.65 1.54
CA SER A 79 16.97 -8.52 2.18
C SER A 79 16.15 -9.01 3.36
N LEU A 80 15.47 -10.15 3.20
CA LEU A 80 14.67 -10.79 4.22
C LEU A 80 15.52 -11.20 5.44
N GLU A 81 16.69 -11.79 5.23
CA GLU A 81 17.61 -12.16 6.32
C GLU A 81 18.01 -10.94 7.18
N LYS A 82 18.31 -9.80 6.54
CA LYS A 82 18.62 -8.55 7.25
C LYS A 82 17.42 -8.04 8.05
N MET A 83 16.23 -8.10 7.47
CA MET A 83 14.99 -7.68 8.12
C MET A 83 14.66 -8.56 9.32
N LEU A 84 14.82 -9.89 9.18
CA LEU A 84 14.59 -10.86 10.25
C LEU A 84 15.51 -10.58 11.44
N ALA A 85 16.81 -10.36 11.21
CA ALA A 85 17.74 -10.01 12.29
C ALA A 85 17.28 -8.78 13.10
N GLN A 86 16.75 -7.75 12.42
CA GLN A 86 16.21 -6.55 13.10
C GLN A 86 14.90 -6.82 13.84
N TRP A 87 13.99 -7.58 13.24
CA TRP A 87 12.70 -7.94 13.84
C TRP A 87 12.86 -8.79 15.10
N TRP A 88 13.86 -9.68 15.12
CA TRP A 88 14.16 -10.55 16.26
C TRP A 88 15.07 -9.90 17.30
N SER A 89 15.54 -8.68 17.08
CA SER A 89 16.34 -7.96 18.07
C SER A 89 15.53 -7.70 19.36
N PRO A 90 16.15 -7.75 20.55
CA PRO A 90 15.45 -7.51 21.81
C PRO A 90 14.72 -6.16 21.85
N ALA A 91 15.33 -5.12 21.28
CA ALA A 91 14.75 -3.78 21.21
C ALA A 91 13.45 -3.75 20.39
N THR A 92 13.48 -4.30 19.16
CA THR A 92 12.28 -4.35 18.31
C THR A 92 11.18 -5.21 18.94
N ARG A 93 11.53 -6.37 19.52
CA ARG A 93 10.57 -7.24 20.20
C ARG A 93 9.90 -6.56 21.39
N HIS A 94 10.65 -5.76 22.15
CA HIS A 94 10.10 -4.98 23.25
C HIS A 94 9.10 -3.91 22.76
N ILE A 95 9.46 -3.14 21.72
CA ILE A 95 8.57 -2.14 21.11
C ILE A 95 7.27 -2.78 20.64
N LEU A 96 7.35 -3.92 19.94
CA LEU A 96 6.16 -4.64 19.47
C LEU A 96 5.27 -5.11 20.63
N LYS A 97 5.86 -5.61 21.73
CA LYS A 97 5.11 -6.00 22.93
C LYS A 97 4.34 -4.82 23.50
N THR A 98 4.98 -3.65 23.66
CA THR A 98 4.33 -2.44 24.17
C THR A 98 3.18 -1.98 23.27
N ILE A 99 3.35 -2.04 21.95
CA ILE A 99 2.28 -1.70 20.99
C ILE A 99 1.09 -2.64 21.17
N ILE A 100 1.33 -3.96 21.26
CA ILE A 100 0.26 -4.96 21.46
C ILE A 100 -0.49 -4.69 22.77
N GLU A 101 0.23 -4.47 23.87
CA GLU A 101 -0.38 -4.16 25.17
C GLU A 101 -1.21 -2.88 25.14
N SER A 102 -0.78 -1.85 24.40
CA SER A 102 -1.56 -0.63 24.22
C SER A 102 -2.82 -0.84 23.39
N LEU A 103 -2.75 -1.68 22.35
CA LEU A 103 -3.89 -1.96 21.47
C LEU A 103 -4.96 -2.79 22.18
N GLN A 104 -4.57 -3.70 23.08
CA GLN A 104 -5.50 -4.52 23.86
C GLN A 104 -6.28 -3.74 24.95
N ARG A 105 -5.79 -2.56 25.33
CA ARG A 105 -6.43 -1.69 26.34
C ARG A 105 -7.45 -0.71 25.75
N LYS A 106 -7.56 -0.65 24.42
CA LYS A 106 -8.57 0.14 23.69
C LYS A 106 -9.75 -0.75 23.33
#